data_AF-O07122-F1
#
_entry.id   AF-O07122-F1
#
_cell.length_a   1.000
_cell.length_b   1.000
_cell.length_c   1.000
_cell.angle_alpha   90.00
_cell.angle_beta   90.00
_cell.angle_gamma   90.00
#
_symmetry.space_group_name_H-M   'P 1'
#
loop_
_entity.id
_entity.type
_entity.pdbx_description
1 polymer ?
#
loop_
_entity_poly.entity_id
_entity_poly.type
_entity_poly.pdbx_seq_one_letter_code
_entity_poly.pdbx_strand_id
1 'polypeptide(L)' 'IEFMAGRFSAKEAYSKAYGTGIGAAVGFQDIEILDNAQGKPEVTRHPFDGPAWISISHTDTLVMTQVILERGNL' A
#
# COMPACT_ATOMS: atom_id res chain seq x y z
N ILE A 1 -7.85 -13.05 9.39
CA ILE A 1 -7.23 -11.78 9.90
C ILE A 1 -6.10 -11.33 8.98
N GLU A 2 -5.26 -12.25 8.52
CA GLU A 2 -4.13 -12.00 7.61
C GLU A 2 -4.45 -11.06 6.44
N PHE A 3 -5.53 -11.31 5.68
CA PHE A 3 -5.97 -10.43 4.59
C PHE A 3 -6.18 -8.98 5.06
N MET A 4 -6.99 -8.77 6.10
CA MET A 4 -7.30 -7.44 6.61
C MET A 4 -6.07 -6.75 7.21
N ALA A 5 -5.25 -7.47 7.98
CA ALA A 5 -4.04 -6.94 8.58
C ALA A 5 -3.01 -6.54 7.51
N GLY A 6 -2.89 -7.33 6.44
CA GLY A 6 -2.11 -7.02 5.25
C GLY A 6 -2.52 -5.70 4.61
N ARG A 7 -3.82 -5.54 4.31
CA ARG A 7 -4.32 -4.35 3.62
C ARG A 7 -4.31 -3.11 4.52
N PHE A 8 -4.49 -3.27 5.82
CA PHE A 8 -4.30 -2.19 6.78
C PHE A 8 -2.83 -1.73 6.81
N SER A 9 -1.90 -2.66 7.05
CA SER A 9 -0.45 -2.40 7.09
C SER A 9 0.04 -1.74 5.80
N ALA A 10 -0.48 -2.19 4.67
CA ALA A 10 -0.19 -1.66 3.35
C ALA A 10 -0.66 -0.22 3.14
N LYS A 11 -1.90 0.09 3.49
CA LYS A 11 -2.43 1.46 3.37
C LYS A 11 -1.74 2.43 4.33
N GLU A 12 -1.38 1.95 5.52
CA GLU A 12 -0.61 2.70 6.50
C GLU A 12 0.83 2.97 6.01
N ALA A 13 1.50 1.99 5.39
CA ALA A 13 2.81 2.17 4.79
C ALA A 13 2.77 3.15 3.60
N TYR A 14 1.74 3.05 2.75
CA TYR A 14 1.53 3.98 1.64
C TYR A 14 1.37 5.43 2.14
N SER A 15 0.50 5.65 3.12
CA SER A 15 0.20 7.01 3.60
C SER A 15 1.41 7.68 4.25
N LYS A 16 2.29 6.88 4.87
CA LYS A 16 3.59 7.34 5.40
C LYS A 16 4.58 7.66 4.28
N ALA A 17 4.67 6.83 3.24
CA ALA A 17 5.49 7.12 2.07
C ALA A 17 4.98 8.38 1.33
N TYR A 18 3.67 8.60 1.31
CA TYR A 18 3.03 9.82 0.79
C TYR A 18 3.32 11.07 1.64
N GLY A 19 3.82 10.90 2.87
CA GLY A 19 4.27 11.98 3.74
C GLY A 19 3.20 12.57 4.65
N THR A 20 1.99 12.02 4.67
CA THR A 20 0.87 12.59 5.44
C THR A 20 0.39 11.70 6.60
N GLY A 21 0.65 10.39 6.53
CA GLY A 21 -0.08 9.41 7.33
C GLY A 21 -1.56 9.30 6.91
N ILE A 22 -2.28 8.31 7.45
CA ILE A 22 -3.73 8.20 7.24
C ILE A 22 -4.44 9.35 7.95
N GLY A 23 -5.27 10.09 7.23
CA GLY A 23 -5.97 11.25 7.78
C GLY A 23 -6.70 12.05 6.71
N ALA A 24 -6.79 13.37 6.92
CA ALA A 24 -7.56 14.25 6.05
C ALA A 24 -7.02 14.35 4.60
N ALA A 25 -5.72 14.14 4.40
CA ALA A 25 -5.08 14.23 3.08
C ALA A 25 -5.19 12.93 2.26
N VAL A 26 -5.20 11.77 2.95
CA VAL A 26 -5.41 10.45 2.34
C VAL A 26 -6.00 9.51 3.38
N GLY A 27 -7.19 8.98 3.10
CA GLY A 27 -7.90 8.02 3.92
C GLY A 27 -7.81 6.60 3.36
N PHE A 28 -8.36 5.63 4.11
CA PHE A 28 -8.38 4.24 3.67
C PHE A 28 -9.15 4.01 2.37
N GLN A 29 -10.16 4.84 2.07
CA GLN A 29 -10.97 4.73 0.86
C GLN A 29 -10.29 5.36 -0.37
N ASP A 30 -9.25 6.17 -0.18
CA ASP A 30 -8.51 6.78 -1.29
C ASP A 30 -7.46 5.81 -1.87
N ILE A 31 -7.12 4.75 -1.14
CA ILE A 31 -6.11 3.75 -1.50
C ILE A 31 -6.79 2.40 -1.75
N GLU A 32 -6.54 1.79 -2.91
CA GLU A 32 -7.01 0.45 -3.27
C GLU A 32 -5.82 -0.46 -3.60
N ILE A 33 -5.85 -1.69 -3.10
CA ILE A 33 -4.79 -2.68 -3.28
C ILE A 33 -5.45 -4.00 -3.64
N LEU A 34 -5.20 -4.45 -4.87
CA LEU A 34 -5.74 -5.70 -5.41
C LEU A 34 -4.57 -6.61 -5.80
N ASP A 35 -4.79 -7.91 -5.71
CA ASP A 35 -3.81 -8.88 -6.19
C ASP A 35 -4.02 -9.07 -7.69
N ASN A 36 -2.94 -9.06 -8.47
CA ASN A 36 -3.01 -9.36 -9.90
C ASN A 36 -3.24 -10.86 -10.14
N ALA A 37 -3.30 -11.28 -11.42
CA ALA A 37 -3.55 -12.67 -11.78
C ALA A 37 -2.50 -13.68 -11.24
N GLN A 38 -1.31 -13.22 -10.86
CA GLN A 38 -0.24 -14.03 -10.28
C GLN A 38 -0.19 -13.94 -8.74
N GLY A 39 -1.15 -13.24 -8.12
CA GLY A 39 -1.21 -13.07 -6.66
C GLY A 39 -0.31 -11.96 -6.11
N LYS A 40 0.36 -11.19 -6.98
CA LYS A 40 1.19 -10.06 -6.53
C LYS A 40 0.27 -8.87 -6.19
N PRO A 41 0.39 -8.26 -4.99
CA PRO A 41 -0.38 -7.07 -4.64
C PRO A 41 0.07 -5.85 -5.46
N GLU A 42 -0.90 -5.09 -5.96
CA GLU A 42 -0.71 -3.87 -6.74
C GLU A 42 -1.61 -2.76 -6.20
N VAL A 43 -1.07 -1.54 -6.12
CA VAL A 43 -1.86 -0.36 -5.74
C VAL A 43 -2.62 0.11 -6.99
N THR A 44 -3.94 -0.06 -7.00
CA THR A 44 -4.78 0.17 -8.20
C THR A 44 -5.46 1.54 -8.21
N ARG A 45 -5.62 2.17 -7.05
CA ARG A 45 -6.12 3.54 -6.89
C ARG A 45 -5.38 4.23 -5.76
N HIS A 46 -4.82 5.41 -6.02
CA HIS A 46 -4.15 6.23 -5.01
C HIS A 46 -3.86 7.66 -5.56
N PRO A 47 -3.60 8.67 -4.70
CA PRO A 47 -3.49 10.07 -5.14
C PRO A 47 -2.09 10.51 -5.62
N PHE A 48 -1.06 9.67 -5.47
CA PHE A 48 0.30 10.01 -5.90
C PHE A 48 0.45 9.90 -7.42
N ASP A 49 1.01 10.93 -8.05
CA ASP A 49 1.28 10.97 -9.49
C ASP A 49 2.59 10.24 -9.83
N GLY A 50 2.49 8.91 -9.92
CA GLY A 50 3.61 8.01 -10.24
C GLY A 50 3.37 6.58 -9.72
N PRO A 51 4.27 5.63 -10.03
CA PRO A 51 4.16 4.26 -9.53
C PRO A 51 4.24 4.17 -8.01
N ALA A 52 3.39 3.33 -7.43
CA ALA A 52 3.48 2.90 -6.03
C ALA A 52 3.80 1.40 -5.97
N TRP A 53 5.05 1.09 -5.67
CA TRP A 53 5.52 -0.29 -5.51
C TRP A 53 5.24 -0.78 -4.10
N ILE A 54 4.69 -1.99 -3.98
CA ILE A 54 4.32 -2.56 -2.70
C ILE A 54 4.77 -4.02 -2.55
N SER A 55 5.16 -4.37 -1.33
CA SER A 55 5.42 -5.76 -0.91
C SER A 55 4.85 -5.99 0.47
N ILE A 56 4.08 -7.07 0.63
CA ILE A 56 3.44 -7.47 1.89
C ILE A 56 4.01 -8.84 2.29
N SER A 57 4.43 -8.96 3.54
CA SER A 57 4.91 -10.22 4.12
C SER A 57 4.20 -10.49 5.45
N HIS A 58 3.96 -11.76 5.72
CA HIS A 58 3.25 -12.25 6.89
C HIS A 58 4.08 -13.28 7.65
N THR A 59 3.95 -13.24 8.97
CA THR A 59 4.25 -14.38 9.85
C THR A 59 2.97 -14.75 10.61
N ASP A 60 3.03 -15.79 11.44
CA ASP A 60 1.89 -16.19 12.29
C ASP A 60 1.38 -15.05 13.20
N THR A 61 2.24 -14.07 13.51
CA THR A 61 1.95 -13.02 14.50
C THR A 61 2.20 -11.59 14.00
N LEU A 62 2.87 -11.41 12.87
CA LEU A 62 3.27 -10.10 12.36
C LEU A 62 2.89 -9.91 10.89
N VAL A 63 2.72 -8.65 10.52
CA VAL A 63 2.59 -8.20 9.14
C VAL A 63 3.59 -7.09 8.90
N MET A 64 4.38 -7.23 7.84
CA MET A 64 5.34 -6.23 7.42
C MET A 64 4.99 -5.77 6.01
N THR A 65 4.95 -4.46 5.79
CA THR A 65 4.71 -3.90 4.46
C THR A 65 5.75 -2.84 4.13
N GLN A 66 6.20 -2.84 2.89
CA GLN A 66 7.04 -1.78 2.32
C GLN A 66 6.31 -1.14 1.15
N VAL A 67 6.38 0.19 1.07
CA VAL A 67 5.89 0.98 -0.07
C VAL A 67 6.99 1.91 -0.57
N ILE A 68 7.15 2.00 -1.90
CA ILE A 68 8.03 2.96 -2.57
C ILE A 68 7.17 3.77 -3.54
N LEU A 69 7.15 5.10 -3.36
CA LEU A 69 6.57 6.03 -4.33
C LEU A 69 7.68 6.53 -5.24
N GLU A 70 7.60 6.20 -6.51
CA GLU A 70 8.64 6.52 -7.48
C GLU A 70 8.23 7.72 -8.34
N ARG A 71 9.14 8.70 -8.48
CA ARG A 71 8.96 9.83 -9.39
C ARG A 71 10.09 9.83 -10.42
N GLY A 72 9.75 9.65 -11.69
CA GLY A 72 10.69 9.62 -12.80
C GLY A 72 10.18 8.77 -13.95
N ASN A 73 10.86 8.84 -15.10
CA ASN A 73 10.53 8.00 -16.26
C ASN A 73 11.10 6.59 -16.06
N LEU A 74 10.24 5.58 -16.15
CA LEU A 74 10.63 4.21 -16.49
C LEU A 74 10.95 4.10 -17.99
#